data_AF-A0A382KSX9-F1
#
_entry.id   AF-A0A382KSX9-F1
#
_cell.length_a   1.000
_cell.length_b   1.000
_cell.length_c   1.000
_cell.angle_alpha   90.00
_cell.angle_beta   90.00
_cell.angle_gamma   90.00
#
_symmetry.space_group_name_H-M   'P 1'
#
loop_
_entity.id
_entity.type
_entity.pdbx_description
1 polymer ?
#
loop_
_entity_poly.entity_id
_entity_poly.type
_entity_poly.pdbx_seq_one_letter_code
_entity_poly.pdbx_strand_id
1 'polypeptide(L)'
;MTKIRLGLSLKLILPLFLTFYGGAVIAGYPEKPVTLVIPYKAGGSTETMARVFSVALAKELGQKVIVRTKPGAGGAIGSTEVA
;
A
#
# COMPACT_ATOMS: atom_id res chain seq x y z
N MET A 1 49.05 -16.23 -42.81
CA MET A 1 48.32 -14.99 -42.45
C MET A 1 47.01 -15.02 -43.23
N THR A 2 45.80 -15.07 -42.70
CA THR A 2 45.27 -14.67 -41.39
C THR A 2 43.89 -15.33 -41.25
N LYS A 3 43.68 -16.14 -40.20
CA LYS A 3 42.35 -16.72 -39.91
C LYS A 3 41.44 -15.61 -39.40
N ILE A 4 40.45 -15.22 -40.20
CA ILE A 4 39.41 -14.26 -39.83
C ILE A 4 38.51 -14.94 -38.79
N ARG A 5 38.65 -14.53 -37.52
CA ARG A 5 37.82 -14.97 -36.39
C ARG A 5 36.45 -14.30 -36.47
N LEU A 6 35.56 -14.87 -37.30
CA LEU A 6 34.15 -14.47 -37.47
C LEU A 6 33.25 -15.00 -36.32
N GLY A 7 33.72 -14.88 -35.06
CA GLY A 7 33.03 -15.45 -33.90
C GLY A 7 32.74 -14.48 -32.77
N LEU A 8 33.11 -13.21 -32.91
CA LEU A 8 33.13 -12.25 -31.79
C LEU A 8 31.99 -11.22 -31.82
N SER A 9 31.41 -10.92 -32.99
CA SER A 9 30.41 -9.85 -33.12
C SER A 9 28.97 -10.27 -32.82
N LEU A 10 28.68 -11.57 -32.69
CA LEU A 10 27.32 -12.06 -32.40
C LEU A 10 27.05 -12.30 -30.91
N LYS A 11 28.10 -12.39 -30.08
CA LYS A 11 27.97 -12.68 -28.64
C LYS A 11 27.80 -11.43 -27.76
N LEU A 12 27.93 -10.23 -28.31
CA LEU A 12 27.88 -8.99 -27.52
C LEU A 12 26.53 -8.26 -27.55
N ILE A 13 25.62 -8.64 -28.45
CA ILE A 13 24.31 -7.99 -28.61
C ILE A 13 23.24 -8.67 -27.74
N LEU A 14 23.50 -9.90 -27.28
CA LEU A 14 22.52 -10.70 -26.53
C LEU A 14 22.29 -10.29 -25.05
N PRO A 15 23.24 -9.71 -24.28
CA PRO A 15 22.94 -9.33 -22.90
C PRO A 15 22.27 -7.96 -22.78
N LEU A 16 22.28 -7.12 -23.84
CA LEU A 16 21.73 -5.76 -23.78
C LEU A 16 20.19 -5.73 -23.90
N PHE A 17 19.57 -6.82 -24.34
CA PHE A 17 18.12 -6.90 -24.51
C PHE A 17 17.36 -7.48 -23.31
N LEU A 18 18.06 -7.96 -22.27
CA LEU A 18 17.41 -8.63 -21.13
C LEU A 18 17.07 -7.71 -19.95
N THR A 19 17.38 -6.41 -20.02
CA THR A 19 17.25 -5.51 -18.85
C THR A 19 15.86 -4.88 -18.71
N PHE A 20 14.88 -5.20 -19.57
CA PHE A 20 13.53 -4.62 -19.48
C PHE A 20 12.44 -5.67 -19.23
N TYR A 21 12.64 -6.53 -18.23
CA TYR A 21 11.56 -7.29 -17.60
C TYR A 21 11.17 -6.62 -16.27
N GLY A 22 10.73 -5.37 -16.35
CA GLY A 22 10.07 -4.68 -15.25
C GLY A 22 8.65 -5.23 -15.09
N GLY A 23 8.51 -6.38 -14.43
CA GLY A 23 7.20 -6.86 -14.00
C GLY A 23 6.57 -5.82 -13.09
N ALA A 24 5.32 -5.44 -13.37
CA ALA A 24 4.56 -4.59 -12.48
C ALA A 24 4.42 -5.29 -11.12
N VAL A 25 5.15 -4.82 -10.11
CA VAL A 25 4.89 -5.19 -8.72
C VAL A 25 3.54 -4.58 -8.36
N ILE A 26 2.54 -5.42 -8.17
CA ILE A 26 1.35 -5.04 -7.41
C ILE A 26 1.85 -4.75 -5.99
N ALA A 27 1.83 -3.48 -5.60
CA ALA A 27 2.07 -3.11 -4.22
C ALA A 27 0.97 -3.72 -3.35
N GLY A 28 1.36 -4.45 -2.31
CA GLY A 28 0.42 -4.97 -1.33
C GLY A 28 -0.25 -3.80 -0.61
N TYR A 29 -1.56 -3.88 -0.42
CA TYR A 29 -2.25 -2.94 0.44
C TYR A 29 -1.95 -3.27 1.92
N PRO A 30 -1.71 -2.28 2.80
CA PRO A 30 -1.68 -0.83 2.56
C PRO A 30 -0.26 -0.29 2.33
N GLU A 31 -0.14 0.72 1.46
CA GLU A 31 1.14 1.42 1.22
C GLU A 31 1.39 2.59 2.19
N LYS A 32 0.34 3.01 2.90
CA LYS A 32 0.37 4.15 3.83
C LYS A 32 -0.52 3.88 5.04
N PRO A 33 -0.36 4.63 6.14
CA PRO A 33 -1.25 4.53 7.28
C PRO A 33 -2.73 4.66 6.89
N VAL A 34 -3.56 3.79 7.45
CA VAL A 34 -5.01 3.75 7.21
C VAL A 34 -5.71 4.60 8.26
N THR A 35 -6.72 5.39 7.88
CA THR A 35 -7.52 6.15 8.85
C THR A 35 -8.86 5.44 9.09
N LEU A 36 -9.12 5.06 10.34
CA LEU A 36 -10.39 4.52 10.80
C LEU A 36 -11.28 5.69 11.26
N VAL A 37 -12.28 6.04 10.45
CA VAL A 37 -13.24 7.10 10.76
C VAL A 37 -14.36 6.58 11.63
N ILE A 38 -14.65 7.28 12.73
CA ILE A 38 -15.73 6.95 13.66
C ILE A 38 -16.78 8.06 13.64
N PRO A 39 -18.03 7.78 13.28
CA PRO A 39 -19.10 8.76 13.19
C PRO A 39 -19.68 9.21 14.54
N TYR A 40 -18.91 9.12 15.63
CA TYR A 40 -19.35 9.38 17.00
C TYR A 40 -18.39 10.33 17.73
N LYS A 41 -18.86 10.89 18.85
CA LYS A 41 -18.07 11.78 19.71
C LYS A 41 -16.87 11.05 20.32
N ALA A 42 -15.81 11.80 20.56
CA ALA A 42 -14.67 11.31 21.31
C ALA A 42 -15.02 11.03 22.78
N GLY A 43 -14.32 10.08 23.39
CA GLY A 43 -14.51 9.58 24.76
C GLY A 43 -15.62 8.54 24.92
N GLY A 44 -16.35 8.20 23.85
CA GLY A 44 -17.43 7.20 23.88
C GLY A 44 -16.94 5.76 23.76
N SER A 45 -17.80 4.80 24.10
CA SER A 45 -17.52 3.36 23.97
C SER A 45 -17.09 2.97 22.55
N THR A 46 -17.68 3.59 21.52
CA THR A 46 -17.29 3.35 20.12
C THR A 46 -15.85 3.77 19.82
N GLU A 47 -15.38 4.89 20.37
CA GLU A 47 -13.99 5.31 20.17
C GLU A 47 -13.02 4.38 20.89
N THR A 48 -13.35 3.97 22.12
CA THR A 48 -12.55 3.00 22.87
C THR A 48 -12.41 1.68 22.11
N MET A 49 -13.52 1.14 21.61
CA MET A 49 -13.49 -0.11 20.82
C MET A 49 -12.70 0.06 19.53
N ALA A 50 -12.87 1.17 18.82
CA ALA A 50 -12.11 1.42 17.60
C ALA A 50 -10.60 1.57 17.84
N ARG A 51 -10.18 2.09 19.00
CA ARG A 51 -8.77 2.10 19.40
C ARG A 51 -8.24 0.69 19.62
N VAL A 52 -9.01 -0.19 20.25
CA VAL A 52 -8.66 -1.61 20.37
C VAL A 52 -8.52 -2.26 18.98
N PHE A 53 -9.49 -2.03 18.09
CA PHE A 53 -9.42 -2.52 16.71
C PHE A 53 -8.23 -1.96 15.94
N SER A 54 -7.89 -0.67 16.13
CA SER A 54 -6.75 -0.05 15.43
C SER A 54 -5.43 -0.75 15.74
N VAL A 55 -5.24 -1.24 16.97
CA VAL A 55 -4.04 -1.98 17.37
C VAL A 55 -3.99 -3.35 16.69
N ALA A 56 -5.10 -4.09 16.69
CA ALA A 56 -5.20 -5.39 16.03
C ALA A 56 -5.00 -5.26 14.52
N LEU A 57 -5.68 -4.31 13.88
CA LEU A 57 -5.56 -4.05 12.44
C LEU A 57 -4.15 -3.61 12.06
N ALA A 58 -3.49 -2.80 12.89
CA ALA A 58 -2.11 -2.39 12.60
C ALA A 58 -1.14 -3.58 12.60
N LYS A 59 -1.38 -4.58 13.44
CA LYS A 59 -0.60 -5.82 13.47
C LYS A 59 -0.80 -6.65 12.21
N GLU A 60 -2.04 -6.79 11.75
CA GLU A 60 -2.37 -7.59 10.55
C GLU A 60 -1.98 -6.89 9.25
N LEU A 61 -2.15 -5.57 9.17
CA LEU A 61 -1.89 -4.78 7.97
C LEU A 61 -0.42 -4.35 7.83
N GLY A 62 0.40 -4.48 8.87
CA GLY A 62 1.79 -4.01 8.88
C GLY A 62 1.93 -2.49 8.75
N GLN A 63 0.84 -1.74 8.88
CA GLN A 63 0.77 -0.29 8.76
C GLN A 63 0.01 0.31 9.93
N LYS A 64 0.33 1.56 10.27
CA LYS A 64 -0.38 2.27 11.34
C LYS A 64 -1.85 2.48 10.98
N VAL A 65 -2.74 2.22 11.92
CA VAL A 65 -4.16 2.59 11.83
C VAL A 65 -4.43 3.79 12.74
N ILE A 66 -4.94 4.88 12.17
CA ILE A 66 -5.20 6.15 12.85
C ILE A 66 -6.69 6.27 13.11
N VAL A 67 -7.09 6.41 14.37
CA VAL A 67 -8.49 6.65 14.73
C VAL A 67 -8.83 8.14 14.59
N ARG A 68 -9.87 8.47 13.82
CA ARG A 68 -10.38 9.84 13.64
C ARG A 68 -11.88 9.90 13.94
N THR A 69 -12.29 10.80 14.81
CA THR A 69 -13.71 11.02 15.13
C THR A 69 -14.33 12.09 14.23
N LYS A 70 -15.52 11.80 13.71
CA LYS A 70 -16.30 12.67 12.81
C LYS A 70 -17.79 12.62 13.18
N PRO A 71 -18.17 13.22 14.32
CA PRO A 71 -19.56 13.23 14.75
C PRO A 71 -20.43 14.14 13.89
N GLY A 72 -21.73 13.86 13.85
CA GLY A 72 -22.77 14.75 13.31
C GLY A 72 -23.73 14.05 12.34
N ALA A 73 -24.92 14.66 12.15
CA ALA A 73 -26.00 14.16 11.29
C ALA A 73 -26.31 12.65 11.46
N GLY A 74 -26.36 12.16 12.71
CA GLY A 74 -26.60 10.74 13.00
C GLY A 74 -25.53 9.77 12.46
N GLY A 75 -24.37 10.29 12.05
CA GLY A 75 -23.27 9.53 11.46
C GLY A 75 -23.16 9.65 9.94
N ALA A 76 -24.05 10.39 9.28
CA ALA A 76 -23.96 10.66 7.84
C ALA A 76 -22.65 11.38 7.48
N ILE A 77 -22.21 12.36 8.29
CA ILE A 77 -20.97 13.12 8.02
C ILE A 77 -19.74 12.20 7.97
N GLY A 78 -19.60 11.31 8.95
CA GLY A 78 -18.48 10.36 8.97
C GLY A 78 -18.55 9.33 7.84
N SER A 79 -19.76 8.91 7.46
CA SER A 79 -19.97 7.95 6.36
C SER A 79 -19.63 8.57 5.00
N THR A 80 -20.02 9.83 4.77
CA THR A 80 -19.67 10.56 3.54
C THR A 80 -18.18 10.84 3.42
N GLU A 81 -17.43 10.92 4.52
CA GLU A 81 -15.97 11.13 4.47
C GLU A 81 -15.21 9.90 3.94
N VAL A 82 -15.78 8.69 4.04
CA VAL A 82 -15.15 7.43 3.63
C VAL A 82 -15.76 6.80 2.36
N ALA A 83 -16.88 7.37 1.87
CA ALA A 83 -17.55 6.95 0.64
C ALA A 83 -16.79 7.45 -0.60
#